data_AF-A0A328YBW4-F1
#
_entry.id   AF-A0A328YBW4-F1
#
_cell.length_a   1.000
_cell.length_b   1.000
_cell.length_c   1.000
_cell.angle_alpha   90.00
_cell.angle_beta   90.00
_cell.angle_gamma   90.00
#
_symmetry.space_group_name_H-M   'P 1'
#
loop_
_entity.id
_entity.type
_entity.pdbx_description
1 polymer ?
#
loop_
_entity_poly.entity_id
_entity_poly.type
_entity_poly.pdbx_seq_one_letter_code
_entity_poly.pdbx_strand_id
1 'polypeptide(L)'
;CKRSLGRVQSVLTDSGYTGEPFAQGVKDILGEHVTVQIAKRSELHTFKVMPKRWVVERSFAWLDKNRRLWKNCERWLNTSLQFVHLAFLALLLRRS
;
A
#
# COMPACT_ATOMS: atom_id res chain seq x y z
N CYS A 1 15.40 -8.75 -5.82
CA CYS A 1 15.34 -7.41 -5.20
C CYS A 1 15.71 -6.34 -6.22
N LYS A 2 14.82 -5.38 -6.53
CA LYS A 2 15.23 -4.15 -7.24
C LYS A 2 16.38 -3.49 -6.45
N ARG A 3 17.50 -3.16 -7.13
CA ARG A 3 18.74 -2.66 -6.49
C ARG A 3 18.52 -1.48 -5.54
N SER A 4 17.53 -0.62 -5.79
CA SER A 4 17.24 0.57 -5.00
C SER A 4 16.41 0.33 -3.73
N LEU A 5 15.85 -0.86 -3.52
CA LEU A 5 14.91 -1.15 -2.43
C LEU A 5 15.44 -2.16 -1.39
N GLY A 6 16.74 -2.46 -1.40
CA GLY A 6 17.33 -3.49 -0.51
C GLY A 6 17.31 -3.17 1.00
N ARG A 7 16.83 -1.99 1.39
CA ARG A 7 16.65 -1.60 2.81
C ARG A 7 15.22 -1.79 3.32
N VAL A 8 14.28 -2.14 2.45
CA VAL A 8 12.89 -2.36 2.84
C VAL A 8 12.80 -3.66 3.64
N GLN A 9 12.29 -3.60 4.87
CA GLN A 9 12.14 -4.78 5.73
C GLN A 9 10.69 -5.28 5.83
N SER A 10 9.72 -4.36 5.71
CA SER A 10 8.31 -4.69 5.88
C SER A 10 7.42 -3.86 4.96
N VAL A 11 6.41 -4.50 4.39
CA VAL A 11 5.35 -3.87 3.60
C VAL A 11 4.05 -3.96 4.39
N LEU A 12 3.44 -2.81 4.69
CA LEU A 12 2.14 -2.74 5.34
C LEU A 12 1.03 -2.79 4.29
N THR A 13 0.03 -3.65 4.47
CA THR A 13 -1.09 -3.78 3.54
C THR A 13 -2.44 -3.80 4.24
N ASP A 14 -3.49 -3.49 3.48
CA ASP A 14 -4.87 -3.65 3.95
C ASP A 14 -5.30 -5.12 3.97
N SER A 15 -6.35 -5.41 4.73
CA SER A 15 -7.02 -6.71 4.83
C SER A 15 -7.45 -7.33 3.49
N GLY A 16 -7.65 -6.52 2.43
CA GLY A 16 -7.91 -7.04 1.09
C GLY A 16 -6.76 -7.84 0.46
N TYR A 17 -5.53 -7.65 0.94
CA TYR A 17 -4.31 -8.27 0.38
C TYR A 17 -3.84 -9.48 1.19
N THR A 18 -4.78 -10.30 1.66
CA THR A 18 -4.52 -11.44 2.57
C THR A 18 -4.01 -12.71 1.89
N GLY A 19 -3.81 -12.72 0.56
CA GLY A 19 -3.47 -13.92 -0.19
C GLY A 19 -1.97 -14.21 -0.29
N GLU A 20 -1.60 -15.49 -0.21
CA GLU A 20 -0.26 -16.01 -0.52
C GLU A 20 0.32 -15.49 -1.86
N PRO A 21 -0.47 -15.40 -2.97
CA PRO A 21 0.07 -14.91 -4.23
C PRO A 21 0.61 -13.48 -4.15
N PHE A 22 -0.02 -12.64 -3.32
CA PHE A 22 0.43 -11.27 -3.12
C PHE A 22 1.74 -11.24 -2.32
N ALA A 23 1.80 -12.03 -1.23
CA ALA A 23 3.01 -12.11 -0.42
C ALA A 23 4.20 -12.64 -1.23
N GLN A 24 3.99 -13.65 -2.07
CA GLN A 24 5.02 -14.17 -2.95
C GLN A 24 5.47 -13.12 -3.98
N GLY A 25 4.54 -12.41 -4.63
CA GLY A 25 4.91 -11.35 -5.58
C GLY A 25 5.74 -10.23 -4.93
N VAL A 26 5.45 -9.88 -3.67
CA VAL A 26 6.27 -8.92 -2.91
C VAL A 26 7.69 -9.45 -2.69
N LYS A 27 7.84 -10.72 -2.32
CA LYS A 27 9.15 -11.37 -2.14
C LYS A 27 9.92 -11.50 -3.44
N ASP A 28 9.26 -11.79 -4.56
CA ASP A 28 9.93 -11.88 -5.86
C ASP A 28 10.53 -10.52 -6.27
N ILE A 29 9.82 -9.42 -5.98
CA ILE A 29 10.25 -8.07 -6.32
C ILE A 29 11.30 -7.52 -5.33
N LEU A 30 11.03 -7.65 -4.02
CA LEU A 30 11.81 -7.01 -2.96
C LEU A 30 12.80 -7.95 -2.26
N GLY A 31 12.65 -9.26 -2.41
CA GLY A 31 13.48 -10.29 -1.79
C GLY A 31 12.80 -11.00 -0.62
N GLU A 32 13.28 -12.21 -0.31
CA GLU A 32 12.76 -13.08 0.76
C GLU A 32 12.85 -12.49 2.17
N HIS A 33 13.70 -11.49 2.37
CA HIS A 33 13.86 -10.83 3.68
C HIS A 33 12.70 -9.89 4.03
N VAL A 34 11.79 -9.61 3.09
CA VAL A 34 10.69 -8.67 3.29
C VAL A 34 9.46 -9.37 3.86
N THR A 35 8.93 -8.81 4.95
CA THR A 35 7.71 -9.29 5.60
C THR A 35 6.48 -8.48 5.16
N VAL A 36 5.39 -9.17 4.81
CA VAL A 36 4.10 -8.50 4.53
C VAL A 36 3.27 -8.47 5.80
N GLN A 37 3.01 -7.27 6.32
CA GLN A 37 2.23 -7.03 7.52
C GLN A 37 0.83 -6.59 7.13
N ILE A 38 -0.13 -7.49 7.32
CA ILE A 38 -1.52 -7.24 6.94
C ILE A 38 -2.28 -6.63 8.11
N ALA A 39 -2.90 -5.47 7.88
CA ALA A 39 -3.85 -4.88 8.80
C ALA A 39 -5.22 -5.60 8.69
N LYS A 40 -5.30 -6.84 9.19
CA LYS A 40 -6.57 -7.61 9.25
C LYS A 40 -7.21 -7.52 10.63
N ARG A 41 -8.51 -7.20 10.68
CA ARG A 41 -9.32 -7.30 11.90
C ARG A 41 -9.79 -8.74 12.05
N SER A 42 -9.19 -9.49 12.97
CA SER A 42 -9.55 -10.90 13.25
C SER A 42 -10.72 -11.03 14.23
N GLU A 43 -10.86 -10.09 15.16
CA GLU A 43 -11.88 -10.12 16.22
C GLU A 43 -12.92 -9.02 15.96
N LEU A 44 -14.12 -9.42 15.50
CA LEU A 44 -15.20 -8.47 15.20
C LEU A 44 -15.93 -8.00 16.48
N HIS A 45 -16.00 -8.87 17.48
CA HIS A 45 -16.77 -8.65 18.72
C HIS A 45 -15.99 -7.95 19.83
N THR A 46 -14.69 -7.73 19.64
CA THR A 46 -13.82 -7.09 20.63
C THR A 46 -13.05 -5.95 19.99
N PHE A 47 -12.95 -4.82 20.70
CA PHE A 47 -12.07 -3.73 20.28
C PHE A 47 -10.63 -4.10 20.60
N LYS A 48 -9.83 -4.31 19.55
CA LYS A 48 -8.39 -4.59 19.65
C LYS A 48 -7.63 -3.54 18.85
N VAL A 49 -6.69 -2.87 19.50
CA VAL A 49 -5.86 -1.86 18.83
C VAL A 49 -5.00 -2.54 17.77
N MET A 50 -5.11 -2.09 16.53
CA MET A 50 -4.31 -2.58 15.41
C MET A 50 -3.13 -1.63 15.16
N PRO A 51 -1.89 -2.01 15.52
CA PRO A 51 -0.75 -1.12 15.36
C PRO A 51 -0.52 -0.81 13.88
N LYS A 52 -0.18 0.45 13.57
CA LYS A 52 0.16 0.96 12.22
C LYS A 52 -0.95 0.89 11.15
N ARG A 53 -2.15 0.37 11.47
CA ARG A 53 -3.31 0.35 10.55
C ARG A 53 -3.65 1.74 10.01
N TRP A 54 -3.59 2.76 10.88
CA TRP A 54 -3.88 4.15 10.49
C TRP A 54 -2.97 4.64 9.34
N VAL A 55 -1.76 4.09 9.18
CA VAL A 55 -0.82 4.48 8.12
C VAL A 55 -1.37 4.07 6.75
N VAL A 56 -1.89 2.84 6.67
CA VAL A 56 -2.50 2.28 5.46
C VAL A 56 -3.75 3.07 5.09
N GLU A 57 -4.66 3.24 6.04
CA GLU A 57 -5.92 3.98 5.82
C GLU A 57 -5.66 5.45 5.46
N ARG A 58 -4.69 6.10 6.11
CA ARG A 58 -4.31 7.49 5.80
C ARG A 58 -3.75 7.61 4.38
N SER A 59 -3.00 6.61 3.92
CA SER A 59 -2.47 6.59 2.55
C SER A 59 -3.60 6.52 1.53
N PHE A 60 -4.62 5.68 1.76
CA PHE A 60 -5.83 5.65 0.94
C PHE A 60 -6.61 6.96 0.99
N ALA A 61 -6.73 7.59 2.16
CA ALA A 61 -7.38 8.90 2.29
C ALA A 61 -6.69 9.99 1.46
N TRP A 62 -5.36 9.93 1.27
CA TRP A 62 -4.66 10.85 0.39
C TRP A 62 -4.90 10.58 -1.10
N LEU A 63 -5.05 9.31 -1.48
CA LEU A 63 -5.42 8.94 -2.84
C LEU A 63 -6.85 9.40 -3.16
N ASP A 64 -7.78 9.25 -2.23
CA ASP A 64 -9.17 9.69 -2.38
C ASP A 64 -9.31 11.21 -2.57
N LYS A 65 -8.42 12.00 -1.93
CA LYS A 65 -8.32 13.45 -2.15
C LYS A 65 -7.89 13.83 -3.57
N ASN A 66 -7.27 12.92 -4.32
CA ASN A 66 -7.00 13.15 -5.73
C ASN A 66 -8.22 12.74 -6.55
N ARG A 67 -8.99 13.73 -7.03
CA ARG A 67 -10.24 13.53 -7.79
C ARG A 67 -10.13 12.51 -8.93
N ARG A 68 -8.96 12.39 -9.59
CA ARG A 68 -8.73 11.40 -10.67
C ARG A 68 -8.65 9.96 -10.18
N LEU A 69 -8.30 9.73 -8.91
CA LEU A 69 -8.13 8.41 -8.30
C LEU A 69 -9.33 7.98 -7.42
N TRP A 70 -10.31 8.86 -7.20
CA TRP A 70 -11.56 8.58 -6.46
C TRP A 70 -12.32 7.34 -6.97
N LYS A 71 -12.24 7.08 -8.28
CA LYS A 71 -12.64 5.81 -8.90
C LYS A 71 -11.56 5.42 -9.90
N ASN A 72 -11.32 4.13 -10.07
CA ASN A 72 -10.47 3.64 -11.16
C ASN A 72 -11.22 3.81 -12.49
N CYS A 73 -11.26 5.04 -12.98
CA CYS A 73 -11.92 5.44 -14.22
C CYS A 73 -11.03 5.27 -15.45
N GLU A 74 -9.74 4.96 -15.23
CA GLU A 74 -8.77 4.82 -16.30
C GLU A 74 -9.01 3.50 -17.06
N ARG A 75 -8.98 3.57 -18.39
CA ARG A 75 -9.14 2.39 -19.25
C ARG A 75 -7.96 1.41 -19.10
N TRP A 76 -6.77 1.92 -18.78
CA TRP A 76 -5.54 1.14 -18.70
C TRP A 76 -4.96 1.23 -17.29
N LEU A 77 -4.58 0.07 -16.72
CA LEU A 77 -3.95 -0.01 -15.40
C LEU A 77 -2.61 0.73 -15.33
N ASN A 78 -1.90 0.83 -16.45
CA ASN A 78 -0.68 1.62 -16.51
C ASN A 78 -0.99 3.10 -16.26
N THR A 79 -2.06 3.65 -16.83
CA THR A 79 -2.41 5.05 -16.62
C THR A 79 -2.75 5.33 -15.15
N SER A 80 -3.54 4.46 -14.51
CA SER A 80 -3.87 4.60 -13.10
C SER A 80 -2.63 4.46 -12.20
N LEU A 81 -1.70 3.55 -12.52
CA LEU A 81 -0.43 3.43 -11.83
C LEU A 81 0.38 4.74 -11.85
N GLN A 82 0.46 5.43 -13.00
CA GLN A 82 1.27 6.65 -13.10
C GLN A 82 0.64 7.76 -12.25
N PHE A 83 -0.70 7.84 -12.19
CA PHE A 83 -1.39 8.80 -11.34
C PHE A 83 -1.18 8.54 -9.85
N VAL A 84 -1.12 7.27 -9.42
CA VAL A 84 -0.77 6.93 -8.04
C VAL A 84 0.65 7.40 -7.70
N HIS A 85 1.63 7.17 -8.59
CA HIS A 85 2.99 7.69 -8.38
C HIS A 85 2.99 9.22 -8.28
N LEU A 86 2.30 9.91 -9.18
CA LEU A 86 2.22 11.37 -9.18
C LEU A 86 1.59 11.92 -7.88
N ALA A 87 0.53 11.27 -7.40
CA ALA A 87 -0.14 11.62 -6.15
C ALA A 87 0.81 11.56 -4.95
N PHE A 88 1.58 10.48 -4.82
CA PHE A 88 2.55 10.33 -3.73
C PHE A 88 3.75 11.26 -3.87
N LEU A 89 4.26 11.50 -5.09
CA LEU A 89 5.31 12.47 -5.33
C LEU A 89 4.89 13.89 -4.91
N ALA A 90 3.70 14.33 -5.33
CA ALA A 90 3.17 15.64 -4.94
C ALA A 90 2.99 15.76 -3.41
N LEU A 91 2.55 14.68 -2.76
CA LEU A 91 2.40 14.64 -1.31
C LEU A 91 3.75 14.71 -0.57
N LEU A 92 4.78 14.01 -1.06
CA LEU A 92 6.12 14.08 -0.49
C LEU A 92 6.73 15.47 -0.67
N LEU A 93 6.60 16.07 -1.86
CA LEU A 93 7.09 17.41 -2.15
C LEU A 93 6.44 18.49 -1.29
N ARG A 94 5.14 18.38 -1.00
CA ARG A 94 4.44 19.33 -0.11
C ARG A 94 4.79 19.19 1.37
N ARG A 95 5.45 18.09 1.74
CA ARG A 95 5.87 17.79 3.12
C ARG A 95 7.37 17.95 3.34
N SER A 96 8.11 18.17 2.25
CA SER A 96 9.53 18.51 2.27
C SER A 96 9.68 19.97 2.71
#